data_AF-A0A396CJJ3-F1
#
_entry.id   AF-A0A396CJJ3-F1
#
_cell.length_a   1.000
_cell.length_b   1.000
_cell.length_c   1.000
_cell.angle_alpha   90.00
_cell.angle_beta   90.00
_cell.angle_gamma   90.00
#
_symmetry.space_group_name_H-M   'P 1'
#
loop_
_entity.id
_entity.type
_entity.pdbx_description
1 polymer ?
#
loop_
_entity_poly.entity_id
_entity_poly.type
_entity_poly.pdbx_seq_one_letter_code
_entity_poly.pdbx_strand_id
1 'polypeptide(L)'
;MINDEERKRAVAELREASTGAYRHVDSLDVIANSIGVEVGGKFIHEVENETYAALADLIDRPTCHNVADYTKESFKCSECGCRVLVPGDRPDGVLVVTSEAFPVDWYSCPVCGAVVVEDEAY
;
A
#
# COMPACT_ATOMS: atom_id res chain seq x y z
N MET A 1 5.70 -5.89 -4.54
CA MET A 1 4.65 -5.40 -3.63
C MET A 1 4.25 -3.99 -4.07
N ILE A 2 2.98 -3.80 -4.38
CA ILE A 2 2.45 -2.49 -4.79
C ILE A 2 2.52 -1.48 -3.64
N ASN A 3 2.64 -0.20 -3.94
CA ASN A 3 2.65 0.85 -2.90
C ASN A 3 1.23 1.27 -2.47
N ASP A 4 1.14 2.07 -1.41
CA ASP A 4 -0.15 2.50 -0.84
C ASP A 4 -1.01 3.32 -1.81
N GLU A 5 -0.39 4.14 -2.66
CA GLU A 5 -1.07 4.96 -3.66
C GLU A 5 -1.60 4.13 -4.83
N GLU A 6 -0.82 3.15 -5.29
CA GLU A 6 -1.26 2.15 -6.26
C GLU A 6 -2.43 1.33 -5.71
N ARG A 7 -2.36 0.93 -4.44
CA ARG A 7 -3.47 0.23 -3.76
C ARG A 7 -4.73 1.08 -3.71
N LYS A 8 -4.63 2.35 -3.30
CA LYS A 8 -5.78 3.27 -3.25
C LYS A 8 -6.40 3.47 -4.62
N ARG A 9 -5.57 3.59 -5.67
CA ARG A 9 -6.02 3.68 -7.06
C ARG A 9 -6.78 2.42 -7.46
N ALA A 10 -6.22 1.24 -7.20
CA ALA A 10 -6.89 -0.02 -7.50
C ALA A 10 -8.27 -0.12 -6.82
N VAL A 11 -8.38 0.31 -5.55
CA VAL A 11 -9.66 0.35 -4.83
C VAL A 11 -10.65 1.32 -5.50
N ALA A 12 -10.21 2.49 -5.94
CA ALA A 12 -11.08 3.46 -6.61
C ALA A 12 -11.62 2.91 -7.93
N GLU A 13 -10.74 2.37 -8.78
CA GLU A 13 -11.08 1.77 -10.07
C GLU A 13 -12.04 0.58 -9.92
N LEU A 14 -11.78 -0.33 -8.98
CA LEU A 14 -12.67 -1.47 -8.72
C LEU A 14 -14.06 -1.02 -8.23
N ARG A 15 -14.13 0.07 -7.45
CA ARG A 15 -15.43 0.65 -7.05
C ARG A 15 -16.16 1.28 -8.23
N GLU A 16 -15.47 2.00 -9.10
CA GLU A 16 -16.05 2.53 -10.33
C GLU A 16 -16.56 1.41 -11.24
N ALA A 17 -15.77 0.36 -11.43
CA ALA A 17 -16.16 -0.83 -12.19
C ALA A 17 -17.45 -1.46 -11.65
N SER A 18 -17.61 -1.53 -10.32
CA SER A 18 -18.82 -2.07 -9.68
C SER A 18 -20.11 -1.30 -9.98
N THR A 19 -20.02 -0.06 -10.46
CA THR A 19 -21.19 0.73 -10.90
C THR A 19 -21.70 0.31 -12.29
N GLY A 20 -20.96 -0.56 -12.96
CA GLY A 20 -21.19 -0.93 -14.35
C GLY A 20 -20.77 0.19 -15.31
N ALA A 21 -19.70 0.91 -15.02
CA ALA A 21 -19.11 1.89 -15.94
C ALA A 21 -18.56 1.23 -17.22
N TYR A 22 -18.08 -0.01 -17.13
CA TYR A 22 -17.39 -0.74 -18.21
C TYR A 22 -18.24 -1.85 -18.85
N ARG A 23 -19.53 -1.60 -19.16
CA ARG A 23 -20.48 -2.63 -19.65
C ARG A 23 -20.11 -3.30 -20.98
N HIS A 24 -19.10 -2.81 -21.67
CA HIS A 24 -18.70 -3.26 -23.01
C HIS A 24 -17.30 -3.88 -23.04
N VAL A 25 -16.70 -4.12 -21.88
CA VAL A 25 -15.35 -4.68 -21.72
C VAL A 25 -15.48 -5.99 -20.94
N ASP A 26 -14.59 -6.95 -21.21
CA ASP A 26 -14.53 -8.18 -20.42
C ASP A 26 -14.24 -7.86 -18.95
N SER A 27 -14.98 -8.48 -18.03
CA SER A 27 -14.80 -8.28 -16.60
C SER A 27 -13.38 -8.59 -16.13
N LEU A 28 -12.72 -9.58 -16.74
CA LEU A 28 -11.34 -9.92 -16.39
C LEU A 28 -10.39 -8.81 -16.81
N ASP A 29 -10.56 -8.24 -18.00
CA ASP A 29 -9.75 -7.12 -18.48
C ASP A 29 -9.91 -5.88 -17.60
N VAL A 30 -11.13 -5.61 -17.15
CA VAL A 30 -11.42 -4.50 -16.23
C VAL A 30 -10.67 -4.71 -14.91
N ILE A 31 -10.80 -5.88 -14.29
CA ILE A 31 -10.14 -6.19 -13.01
C ILE A 31 -8.62 -6.14 -13.15
N ALA A 32 -8.07 -6.79 -14.19
CA ALA A 32 -6.64 -6.83 -14.48
C ALA A 32 -6.07 -5.41 -14.59
N ASN A 33 -6.69 -4.54 -15.41
CA ASN A 33 -6.26 -3.16 -15.55
C ASN A 33 -6.40 -2.36 -14.24
N SER A 34 -7.48 -2.55 -13.48
CA SER A 34 -7.69 -1.86 -12.20
C SER A 34 -6.58 -2.16 -11.18
N ILE A 35 -6.01 -3.37 -11.21
CA ILE A 35 -4.95 -3.79 -10.28
C ILE A 35 -3.54 -3.72 -10.90
N GLY A 36 -3.41 -3.13 -12.09
CA GLY A 36 -2.11 -2.88 -12.74
C GLY A 36 -1.52 -4.05 -13.52
N VAL A 37 -2.31 -5.06 -13.87
CA VAL A 37 -1.89 -6.18 -14.71
C VAL A 37 -2.00 -5.80 -16.19
N GLU A 38 -0.91 -5.97 -16.94
CA GLU A 38 -0.88 -5.71 -18.37
C GLU A 38 -1.59 -6.83 -19.15
N VAL A 39 -2.62 -6.47 -19.90
CA VAL A 39 -3.42 -7.40 -20.73
C VAL A 39 -2.87 -7.50 -22.16
N GLY A 40 -2.26 -6.42 -22.66
CA GLY A 40 -1.84 -6.31 -24.06
C GLY A 40 -0.86 -7.38 -24.49
N GLY A 41 -1.20 -8.15 -25.54
CA GLY A 41 -0.28 -9.12 -26.14
C GLY A 41 -0.08 -10.43 -25.37
N LYS A 42 -0.83 -10.66 -24.29
CA LYS A 42 -0.78 -11.89 -23.50
C LYS A 42 -1.89 -12.86 -23.84
N PHE A 43 -1.66 -14.15 -23.55
CA PHE A 43 -2.74 -15.13 -23.59
C PHE A 43 -3.67 -14.96 -22.39
N ILE A 44 -4.96 -15.29 -22.56
CA ILE A 44 -5.97 -15.12 -21.51
C ILE A 44 -5.60 -15.81 -20.18
N HIS A 45 -4.97 -16.99 -20.24
CA HIS A 45 -4.56 -17.73 -19.04
C HIS A 45 -3.36 -17.08 -18.33
N GLU A 46 -2.52 -16.34 -19.04
CA GLU A 46 -1.43 -15.56 -18.43
C GLU A 46 -2.02 -14.36 -17.69
N VAL A 47 -2.93 -13.64 -18.34
CA VAL A 47 -3.67 -12.51 -17.73
C VAL A 47 -4.42 -12.97 -16.49
N GLU A 48 -5.12 -14.11 -16.56
CA GLU A 48 -5.86 -14.69 -15.45
C GLU A 48 -4.95 -15.02 -14.26
N ASN A 49 -3.84 -15.75 -14.50
CA ASN A 49 -2.89 -16.13 -13.46
C ASN A 49 -2.25 -14.90 -12.79
N GLU A 50 -1.82 -13.92 -13.58
CA GLU A 50 -1.25 -12.67 -13.06
C GLU A 50 -2.28 -11.85 -12.28
N THR A 51 -3.52 -11.81 -12.75
CA THR A 51 -4.64 -11.13 -12.07
C THR A 51 -4.88 -11.75 -10.69
N TYR A 52 -4.91 -13.08 -10.60
CA TYR A 52 -5.08 -13.75 -9.31
C TYR A 52 -3.92 -13.50 -8.35
N ALA A 53 -2.68 -13.54 -8.84
CA ALA A 53 -1.50 -13.24 -8.02
C ALA A 53 -1.51 -11.79 -7.51
N ALA A 54 -1.77 -10.82 -8.40
CA ALA A 54 -1.85 -9.41 -8.03
C ALA A 54 -2.99 -9.12 -7.05
N LEU A 55 -4.14 -9.80 -7.20
CA LEU A 55 -5.25 -9.67 -6.26
C LEU A 55 -4.93 -10.27 -4.90
N ALA A 56 -4.22 -11.41 -4.86
CA ALA A 56 -3.75 -11.99 -3.61
C ALA A 56 -2.80 -11.02 -2.88
N ASP A 57 -1.82 -10.44 -3.59
CA ASP A 57 -0.91 -9.43 -3.04
C ASP A 57 -1.63 -8.15 -2.57
N LEU A 58 -2.75 -7.79 -3.19
CA LEU A 58 -3.58 -6.65 -2.79
C LEU A 58 -4.28 -6.91 -1.45
N ILE A 59 -4.75 -8.14 -1.24
CA ILE A 59 -5.49 -8.58 -0.05
C ILE A 59 -4.53 -8.87 1.10
N ASP A 60 -3.44 -9.58 0.81
CA ASP A 60 -2.41 -9.97 1.77
C ASP A 60 -1.53 -8.77 2.08
N ARG A 61 -2.01 -7.91 2.97
CA ARG A 61 -1.24 -6.75 3.42
C ARG A 61 -0.03 -7.25 4.20
N PRO A 62 1.20 -6.79 3.86
CA PRO A 62 2.36 -7.06 4.69
C PRO A 62 2.14 -6.51 6.09
N THR A 63 2.71 -7.17 7.10
CA THR A 63 2.82 -6.62 8.45
C THR A 63 4.19 -5.97 8.63
N CYS A 64 4.30 -5.03 9.56
CA CYS A 64 5.59 -4.48 9.97
C CYS A 64 5.58 -4.13 11.46
N HIS A 65 6.77 -3.98 12.03
CA HIS A 65 6.95 -3.47 13.38
C HIS A 65 7.50 -2.04 13.30
N ASN A 66 7.10 -1.20 14.25
CA ASN A 66 7.73 0.10 14.44
C ASN A 66 9.06 -0.07 15.20
N VAL A 67 10.16 -0.04 14.46
CA VAL A 67 11.53 -0.21 14.99
C VAL A 67 12.27 1.13 15.10
N ALA A 68 11.52 2.21 15.32
CA ALA A 68 12.07 3.56 15.44
C ALA A 68 13.05 3.68 16.62
N ASP A 69 14.18 4.33 16.36
CA ASP A 69 14.94 4.98 17.43
C ASP A 69 14.27 6.33 17.73
N TYR A 70 13.44 6.38 18.77
CA TYR A 70 12.67 7.59 19.13
C TYR A 70 13.52 8.82 19.48
N THR A 71 14.85 8.68 19.59
CA THR A 71 15.77 9.82 19.70
C THR A 71 16.08 10.48 18.36
N LYS A 72 15.79 9.79 17.25
CA LYS A 72 16.10 10.20 15.87
C LYS A 72 14.86 10.29 14.99
N GLU A 73 13.86 9.45 15.20
CA GLU A 73 12.70 9.31 14.31
C GLU A 73 11.42 8.93 15.06
N SER A 74 10.26 9.35 14.56
CA SER A 74 8.95 9.00 15.12
C SER A 74 8.46 7.63 14.69
N PHE A 75 8.94 7.13 13.55
CA PHE A 75 8.55 5.85 12.99
C PHE A 75 9.64 5.29 12.10
N LYS A 76 9.83 3.97 12.18
CA LYS A 76 10.61 3.23 11.21
C LYS A 76 9.94 1.90 10.91
N CYS A 77 9.55 1.71 9.67
CA CYS A 77 8.95 0.45 9.21
C CYS A 77 10.03 -0.63 9.12
N SER A 78 9.83 -1.77 9.79
CA SER A 78 10.73 -2.93 9.67
C SER A 78 10.74 -3.55 8.27
N GLU A 79 9.66 -3.40 7.51
CA GLU A 79 9.46 -4.06 6.21
C GLU A 79 10.10 -3.26 5.07
N CYS A 80 9.69 -2.00 4.88
CA CYS A 80 10.18 -1.19 3.77
C CYS A 80 11.29 -0.20 4.15
N GLY A 81 11.63 -0.10 5.44
CA GLY A 81 12.64 0.84 5.94
C GLY A 81 12.23 2.31 5.89
N CYS A 82 10.96 2.63 5.59
CA CYS A 82 10.45 4.00 5.63
C CYS A 82 10.66 4.61 7.02
N ARG A 83 11.14 5.86 7.05
CA ARG A 83 11.43 6.63 8.27
C ARG A 83 10.60 7.90 8.28
N VAL A 84 9.98 8.22 9.41
CA VAL A 84 9.27 9.50 9.63
C VAL A 84 9.98 10.20 10.77
N LEU A 85 10.45 11.43 10.55
CA LEU A 85 11.18 12.21 11.55
C LEU A 85 10.23 13.10 12.36
N VAL A 86 10.59 13.32 13.62
CA VAL A 86 9.99 14.36 14.47
C VAL A 86 10.38 15.74 13.89
N PRO A 87 9.52 16.77 13.94
CA PRO A 87 9.92 18.13 13.58
C PRO A 87 11.16 18.56 14.37
N GLY A 88 12.29 18.77 13.69
CA GLY A 88 13.52 19.24 14.35
C GLY A 88 14.81 18.89 13.61
N ASP A 89 14.89 17.71 12.99
CA ASP A 89 16.07 17.28 12.23
C ASP A 89 15.69 16.94 10.80
N ARG A 90 16.36 17.55 9.82
CA ARG A 90 16.24 17.21 8.39
C ARG A 90 17.53 16.56 7.91
N PRO A 91 17.44 15.34 7.37
CA PRO A 91 18.12 15.04 6.11
C PRO A 91 17.13 14.54 5.04
N ASP A 92 17.56 14.66 3.79
CA ASP A 92 16.76 14.56 2.57
C ASP A 92 15.94 13.26 2.43
N GLY A 93 14.65 13.39 2.09
CA GLY A 93 13.78 12.27 1.66
C GLY A 93 12.67 11.81 2.63
N VAL A 94 12.42 12.53 3.74
CA VAL A 94 11.52 12.08 4.82
C VAL A 94 10.15 12.77 4.77
N LEU A 95 9.08 12.00 5.01
CA LEU A 95 7.73 12.53 5.25
C LEU A 95 7.69 13.26 6.61
N VAL A 96 7.43 14.56 6.62
CA VAL A 96 7.30 15.36 7.85
C VAL A 96 5.83 15.46 8.22
N VAL A 97 5.41 14.82 9.31
CA VAL A 97 4.04 14.96 9.85
C VAL A 97 4.05 16.09 10.87
N THR A 98 3.57 17.27 10.47
CA THR A 98 3.47 18.44 11.33
C THR A 98 2.12 18.45 12.06
N SER A 99 2.02 17.81 13.22
CA SER A 99 1.05 18.25 14.22
C SER A 99 1.55 17.95 15.64
N GLU A 100 1.87 19.01 16.38
CA GLU A 100 2.28 18.97 17.80
C GLU A 100 1.15 18.49 18.74
N ALA A 101 0.02 18.01 18.21
CA ALA A 101 -1.21 17.83 18.96
C ALA A 101 -1.74 16.38 19.01
N PHE A 102 -1.08 15.42 18.36
CA PHE A 102 -1.56 14.04 18.33
C PHE A 102 -0.41 13.05 18.44
N PRO A 103 -0.42 12.10 19.41
CA PRO A 103 0.38 10.89 19.24
C PRO A 103 -0.07 10.27 17.91
N VAL A 104 0.85 10.23 16.95
CA VAL A 104 0.57 9.58 15.67
C VAL A 104 0.62 8.09 15.95
N ASP A 105 -0.53 7.49 16.22
CA ASP A 105 -0.67 6.05 16.26
C ASP A 105 -0.40 5.51 14.85
N TRP A 106 0.74 4.85 14.69
CA TRP A 106 1.14 4.26 13.43
C TRP A 106 0.36 2.95 13.25
N TYR A 107 -0.88 3.00 12.74
CA TYR A 107 -1.64 1.79 12.40
C TYR A 107 -1.16 1.13 11.10
N SER A 108 -0.49 1.89 10.22
CA SER A 108 0.14 1.36 9.01
C SER A 108 1.29 2.23 8.53
N CYS A 109 2.26 1.62 7.85
CA CYS A 109 3.34 2.35 7.18
C CYS A 109 2.77 3.22 6.03
N PRO A 110 3.09 4.51 5.96
CA PRO A 110 2.57 5.41 4.91
C PRO A 110 3.17 5.14 3.51
N VAL A 111 4.28 4.41 3.41
CA VAL A 111 4.96 4.14 2.14
C VAL A 111 4.55 2.79 1.56
N CYS A 112 4.69 1.70 2.32
CA CYS A 112 4.35 0.36 1.84
C CYS A 112 2.96 -0.12 2.26
N GLY A 113 2.23 0.64 3.08
CA GLY A 113 0.90 0.25 3.54
C GLY A 113 0.87 -0.93 4.52
N ALA A 114 2.03 -1.41 4.98
CA ALA A 114 2.11 -2.52 5.92
C ALA A 114 1.38 -2.20 7.22
N VAL A 115 0.59 -3.13 7.73
CA VAL A 115 -0.10 -2.98 9.02
C VAL A 115 0.95 -3.03 10.11
N VAL A 116 0.99 -2.03 10.97
CA VAL A 116 1.90 -2.04 12.12
C VAL A 116 1.29 -2.96 13.17
N VAL A 117 2.04 -3.98 13.57
CA VAL A 117 1.68 -4.87 14.66
C VAL A 117 2.49 -4.48 15.90
N GLU A 118 1.81 -4.37 17.04
CA GLU A 118 2.48 -4.21 18.33
C GLU A 118 2.90 -5.61 18.81
N ASP A 119 4.14 -5.74 19.28
CA ASP A 119 4.51 -6.94 20.03
C ASP A 119 3.73 -6.91 21.35
N GLU A 120 2.84 -7.87 21.56
CA GLU A 120 2.18 -8.06 22.86
C GLU A 120 3.28 -8.22 23.92
N ALA A 121 3.47 -7.17 24.74
CA ALA A 121 4.38 -7.22 25.87
C ALA A 121 3.84 -8.23 26.89
N TYR A 122 4.40 -9.44 26.86
CA TYR A 122 4.24 -10.46 27.90
C TYR A 122 5.04 -10.12 29.16
#